data_AF-A0A7C9N2R8-F1
#
_entry.id   AF-A0A7C9N2R8-F1
#
_cell.length_a   1.000
_cell.length_b   1.000
_cell.length_c   1.000
_cell.angle_alpha   90.00
_cell.angle_beta   90.00
_cell.angle_gamma   90.00
#
_symmetry.space_group_name_H-M   'P 1'
#
loop_
_entity.id
_entity.type
_entity.pdbx_description
1 polymer ?
#
loop_
_entity_poly.entity_id
_entity_poly.type
_entity_poly.pdbx_seq_one_letter_code
_entity_poly.pdbx_strand_id
1 'polypeptide(L)'
;MATRKKSETGAELEVLEASNREFRKANSAVGVRVKSGPTLSMMGRRIFNVLLYHAQKQGNTGNSAPSPWDACPNPEDYFWIPSGDLAHDSSWGSKDHKMLIAGLQQLQTTLVESDDPTGRFTSVQLIGAVHVLKGSGRRPTLIGWEFPRSTRDILSNPDFYTKLSIYHLTSLKTVAGTALYEIAKRYLTNVGGKTARQHWHWWHDTLTGKPVGSVKFPEFRYFKRDTLNPAIEEVNRTDIRVELLETKKGRSVTDLQFLVSFSQQVALELPPAPVVDSELLDRVKALGFTERQSIDLLSQHEDAYLRSTLELVEARMADLSKPALASPAAFMRTALKDNYLSAKQRVKTDPPVPKPKKTASSIKSAAEIAEDKERSARLDAAMASFNAMTAEEQNELLAQFHALFPMAKRYRRDGTPFRSTFGQWYSRRDVADAQTSLV
;
A
#
# COMPACT_ATOMS: atom_id res chain seq x y z
N MET A 1 21.50 -29.78 -2.63
CA MET A 1 21.15 -28.48 -3.24
C MET A 1 20.53 -27.60 -2.17
N ALA A 2 21.28 -26.63 -1.64
CA ALA A 2 20.81 -25.75 -0.58
C ALA A 2 19.95 -24.63 -1.17
N THR A 3 18.68 -24.55 -0.73
CA THR A 3 17.77 -23.46 -1.04
C THR A 3 18.26 -22.18 -0.34
N ARG A 4 18.69 -21.19 -1.12
CA ARG A 4 19.13 -19.89 -0.62
C ARG A 4 17.92 -19.15 -0.05
N LYS A 5 17.82 -19.10 1.28
CA LYS A 5 16.79 -18.37 2.03
C LYS A 5 16.91 -16.88 1.67
N LYS A 6 15.88 -16.31 1.01
CA LYS A 6 15.79 -14.88 0.68
C LYS A 6 15.82 -14.11 2.01
N SER A 7 16.73 -13.16 2.18
CA SER A 7 16.88 -12.37 3.41
C SER A 7 15.61 -11.58 3.70
N GLU A 8 15.15 -11.57 4.96
CA GLU A 8 13.90 -10.92 5.40
C GLU A 8 13.83 -9.44 4.99
N THR A 9 14.97 -8.73 5.00
CA THR A 9 15.11 -7.34 4.55
C THR A 9 14.80 -7.14 3.05
N GLY A 10 15.09 -8.15 2.22
CA GLY A 10 14.80 -8.11 0.79
C GLY A 10 13.32 -8.38 0.48
N ALA A 11 12.65 -9.19 1.31
CA ALA A 11 11.20 -9.37 1.23
C ALA A 11 10.45 -8.13 1.71
N GLU A 12 10.97 -7.43 2.73
CA GLU A 12 10.37 -6.22 3.28
C GLU A 12 10.45 -5.02 2.32
N LEU A 13 11.58 -4.85 1.63
CA LEU A 13 11.74 -3.89 0.53
C LEU A 13 10.85 -4.22 -0.68
N GLU A 14 10.72 -5.49 -1.04
CA GLU A 14 9.77 -5.94 -2.09
C GLU A 14 8.32 -5.65 -1.70
N VAL A 15 7.97 -5.82 -0.42
CA VAL A 15 6.62 -5.52 0.11
C VAL A 15 6.36 -4.01 0.09
N LEU A 16 7.35 -3.18 0.44
CA LEU A 16 7.25 -1.71 0.37
C LEU A 16 7.17 -1.21 -1.08
N GLU A 17 8.01 -1.71 -1.99
CA GLU A 17 7.90 -1.36 -3.42
C GLU A 17 6.62 -1.91 -4.06
N ALA A 18 6.17 -3.11 -3.69
CA ALA A 18 4.90 -3.67 -4.17
C ALA A 18 3.69 -2.90 -3.61
N SER A 19 3.77 -2.41 -2.37
CA SER A 19 2.73 -1.55 -1.78
C SER A 19 2.54 -0.25 -2.57
N ASN A 20 3.57 0.22 -3.27
CA ASN A 20 3.56 1.43 -4.10
C ASN A 20 3.16 1.18 -5.57
N ARG A 21 2.78 -0.05 -5.95
CA ARG A 21 2.33 -0.36 -7.32
C ARG A 21 0.84 -0.09 -7.48
N GLU A 22 0.50 1.18 -7.68
CA GLU A 22 -0.87 1.63 -7.94
C GLU A 22 -1.15 1.80 -9.45
N PHE A 23 -2.39 1.53 -9.86
CA PHE A 23 -2.91 1.90 -11.18
C PHE A 23 -4.28 2.57 -11.06
N ARG A 24 -4.74 3.24 -12.12
CA ARG A 24 -6.02 3.95 -12.16
C ARG A 24 -7.06 3.10 -12.86
N LYS A 25 -8.16 2.74 -12.19
CA LYS A 25 -9.29 2.07 -12.83
C LYS A 25 -10.45 3.03 -12.99
N ALA A 26 -10.99 3.18 -14.20
CA ALA A 26 -12.14 4.04 -14.45
C ALA A 26 -13.31 3.66 -13.53
N ASN A 27 -14.01 4.65 -12.98
CA ASN A 27 -15.13 4.39 -12.05
C ASN A 27 -16.30 3.65 -12.70
N SER A 28 -16.47 3.81 -14.03
CA SER A 28 -17.40 3.02 -14.84
C SER A 28 -16.98 1.55 -14.96
N ALA A 29 -15.68 1.26 -14.89
CA ALA A 29 -15.10 -0.09 -14.94
C ALA A 29 -15.04 -0.77 -13.56
N VAL A 30 -15.25 -0.03 -12.47
CA VAL A 30 -15.30 -0.59 -11.10
C VAL A 30 -16.67 -1.19 -10.84
N GLY A 31 -16.71 -2.49 -10.53
CA GLY A 31 -17.96 -3.20 -10.25
C GLY A 31 -18.82 -3.50 -11.48
N VAL A 32 -18.23 -3.45 -12.69
CA VAL A 32 -18.89 -3.90 -13.92
C VAL A 32 -19.37 -5.33 -13.75
N ARG A 33 -20.65 -5.54 -14.03
CA ARG A 33 -21.29 -6.85 -14.02
C ARG A 33 -21.14 -7.47 -15.40
N VAL A 34 -20.62 -8.70 -15.44
CA VAL A 34 -20.62 -9.50 -16.67
C VAL A 34 -22.08 -9.93 -16.89
N LYS A 35 -22.74 -9.38 -17.90
CA LYS A 35 -24.12 -9.72 -18.26
C LYS A 35 -24.20 -11.00 -19.09
N SER A 36 -23.18 -11.29 -19.90
CA SER A 36 -23.10 -12.46 -20.77
C SER A 36 -21.65 -12.99 -20.84
N GLY A 37 -21.48 -14.31 -20.96
CA GLY A 37 -20.17 -14.98 -21.01
C GLY A 37 -19.74 -15.66 -19.69
N PRO A 38 -18.55 -16.30 -19.67
CA PRO A 38 -18.06 -16.96 -18.46
C PRO A 38 -17.80 -15.94 -17.35
N THR A 39 -18.24 -16.24 -16.12
CA THR A 39 -17.89 -15.41 -14.95
C THR A 39 -16.38 -15.23 -14.88
N LEU A 40 -15.93 -13.97 -14.84
CA LEU A 40 -14.51 -13.64 -14.75
C LEU A 40 -13.93 -14.30 -13.49
N SER A 41 -12.98 -15.21 -13.69
CA SER A 41 -12.32 -15.91 -12.59
C SER A 41 -11.49 -14.94 -11.75
N MET A 42 -11.20 -15.29 -10.49
CA MET A 42 -10.24 -14.54 -9.66
C MET A 42 -8.94 -14.27 -10.40
N MET A 43 -8.43 -15.32 -11.04
CA MET A 43 -7.17 -15.27 -11.75
C MET A 43 -7.27 -14.38 -12.99
N GLY A 44 -8.34 -14.50 -13.78
CA GLY A 44 -8.61 -13.59 -14.89
C GLY A 44 -8.66 -12.13 -14.44
N ARG A 45 -9.31 -11.83 -13.31
CA ARG A 45 -9.37 -10.48 -12.75
C ARG A 45 -8.00 -9.94 -12.33
N ARG A 46 -7.15 -10.80 -11.74
CA ARG A 46 -5.75 -10.45 -11.40
C ARG A 46 -4.92 -10.17 -12.66
N ILE A 47 -4.98 -11.06 -13.65
CA ILE A 47 -4.28 -10.88 -14.94
C ILE A 47 -4.72 -9.55 -15.57
N PHE A 48 -6.02 -9.30 -15.67
CA PHE A 48 -6.54 -8.06 -16.25
C PHE A 48 -6.03 -6.81 -15.53
N ASN A 49 -6.08 -6.79 -14.19
CA ASN A 49 -5.60 -5.65 -13.41
C ASN A 49 -4.08 -5.44 -13.58
N VAL A 50 -3.28 -6.52 -13.68
CA VAL A 50 -1.83 -6.45 -13.94
C VAL A 50 -1.54 -5.95 -15.36
N LEU A 51 -2.24 -6.44 -16.38
CA LEU A 51 -2.13 -5.92 -17.75
C LEU A 51 -2.47 -4.43 -17.80
N LEU A 52 -3.52 -4.01 -17.11
CA LEU A 52 -3.90 -2.60 -17.02
C LEU A 52 -2.82 -1.75 -16.34
N TYR A 53 -2.25 -2.23 -15.22
CA TYR A 53 -1.13 -1.57 -14.55
C TYR A 53 0.08 -1.39 -15.49
N HIS A 54 0.49 -2.44 -16.19
CA HIS A 54 1.63 -2.38 -17.10
C HIS A 54 1.36 -1.48 -18.32
N ALA A 55 0.15 -1.52 -18.88
CA ALA A 55 -0.23 -0.63 -19.97
C ALA A 55 -0.15 0.85 -19.56
N GLN A 56 -0.66 1.20 -18.37
CA GLN A 56 -0.57 2.57 -17.85
C GLN A 56 0.86 3.00 -17.54
N LYS A 57 1.69 2.08 -17.02
CA LYS A 57 3.10 2.33 -16.77
C LYS A 57 3.89 2.56 -18.07
N GLN A 58 3.54 1.84 -19.14
CA GLN A 58 4.12 2.03 -20.47
C GLN A 58 3.61 3.31 -21.14
N GLY A 59 2.37 3.72 -20.86
CA GLY A 59 1.73 4.90 -21.46
C GLY A 59 1.24 4.65 -22.89
N ASN A 60 2.15 4.36 -23.81
CA ASN A 60 1.85 4.09 -25.21
C ASN A 60 2.16 2.63 -25.59
N THR A 61 1.50 2.14 -26.64
CA THR A 61 1.82 0.83 -27.25
C THR A 61 3.14 0.89 -28.01
N GLY A 62 3.68 -0.27 -28.36
CA GLY A 62 4.95 -0.40 -29.08
C GLY A 62 6.19 -0.28 -28.21
N ASN A 63 6.03 0.12 -26.96
CA ASN A 63 7.13 0.08 -25.99
C ASN A 63 7.60 -1.36 -25.78
N SER A 64 8.91 -1.58 -25.95
CA SER A 64 9.53 -2.92 -25.92
C SER A 64 8.96 -3.90 -26.95
N ALA A 65 8.38 -3.40 -28.04
CA ALA A 65 7.89 -4.24 -29.12
C ALA A 65 9.02 -5.08 -29.73
N PRO A 66 8.77 -6.37 -30.04
CA PRO A 66 9.68 -7.16 -30.84
C PRO A 66 9.74 -6.62 -32.28
N SER A 67 10.73 -7.08 -33.04
CA SER A 67 10.83 -6.73 -34.46
C SER A 67 9.54 -7.15 -35.20
N PRO A 68 9.08 -6.37 -36.21
CA PRO A 68 8.01 -6.80 -37.10
C PRO A 68 8.28 -8.20 -37.66
N TRP A 69 7.21 -8.99 -37.80
CA TRP A 69 7.23 -10.38 -38.27
C TRP A 69 7.86 -11.43 -37.34
N ASP A 70 8.62 -11.04 -36.31
CA ASP A 70 9.03 -11.98 -35.26
C ASP A 70 7.83 -12.43 -34.41
N ALA A 71 6.87 -11.53 -34.18
CA ALA A 71 5.67 -11.81 -33.39
C ALA A 71 4.35 -11.63 -34.17
N CYS A 72 4.16 -10.47 -34.81
CA CYS A 72 2.97 -10.14 -35.59
C CYS A 72 3.31 -9.02 -36.62
N PRO A 73 2.41 -8.73 -37.59
CA PRO A 73 2.66 -7.73 -38.63
C PRO A 73 2.93 -6.31 -38.07
N ASN A 74 2.14 -5.89 -37.07
CA ASN A 74 2.22 -4.55 -36.47
C ASN A 74 2.46 -4.66 -34.94
N PRO A 75 3.67 -5.00 -34.49
CA PRO A 75 3.93 -5.18 -33.06
C PRO A 75 3.79 -3.87 -32.27
N GLU A 76 3.89 -2.72 -32.92
CA GLU A 76 3.75 -1.39 -32.31
C GLU A 76 2.33 -1.06 -31.85
N ASP A 77 1.32 -1.77 -32.36
CA ASP A 77 -0.08 -1.60 -31.96
C ASP A 77 -0.40 -2.21 -30.58
N TYR A 78 0.52 -3.02 -30.03
CA TYR A 78 0.33 -3.81 -28.82
C TYR A 78 1.21 -3.32 -27.65
N PHE A 79 0.75 -3.57 -26.43
CA PHE A 79 1.57 -3.50 -25.23
C PHE A 79 2.32 -4.82 -25.05
N TRP A 80 3.57 -4.78 -24.57
CA TRP A 80 4.41 -5.96 -24.43
C TRP A 80 5.00 -6.07 -23.04
N ILE A 81 4.95 -7.27 -22.45
CA ILE A 81 5.63 -7.60 -21.19
C ILE A 81 6.25 -8.99 -21.24
N PRO A 82 7.33 -9.24 -20.48
CA PRO A 82 7.79 -10.60 -20.20
C PRO A 82 6.70 -11.42 -19.49
N SER A 83 6.54 -12.69 -19.90
CA SER A 83 5.59 -13.60 -19.25
C SER A 83 5.93 -13.84 -17.77
N GLY A 84 7.22 -13.74 -17.41
CA GLY A 84 7.69 -13.83 -16.04
C GLY A 84 7.16 -12.70 -15.15
N ASP A 85 7.10 -11.47 -15.68
CA ASP A 85 6.59 -10.31 -14.96
C ASP A 85 5.08 -10.41 -14.75
N LEU A 86 4.34 -10.84 -15.79
CA LEU A 86 2.91 -11.10 -15.68
C LEU A 86 2.61 -12.18 -14.64
N ALA A 87 3.36 -13.27 -14.64
CA ALA A 87 3.20 -14.35 -13.67
C ALA A 87 3.53 -13.88 -12.25
N HIS A 88 4.66 -13.20 -12.07
CA HIS A 88 5.07 -12.67 -10.77
C HIS A 88 4.01 -11.70 -10.20
N ASP A 89 3.62 -10.69 -10.98
CA ASP A 89 2.76 -9.61 -10.52
C ASP A 89 1.30 -10.03 -10.35
N SER A 90 0.86 -11.10 -11.00
CA SER A 90 -0.47 -11.69 -10.75
C SER A 90 -0.49 -12.67 -9.55
N SER A 91 0.64 -12.81 -8.85
CA SER A 91 0.86 -13.85 -7.81
C SER A 91 0.55 -15.25 -8.34
N TRP A 92 1.03 -15.53 -9.55
CA TRP A 92 0.84 -16.79 -10.23
C TRP A 92 1.75 -17.87 -9.63
N GLY A 93 1.18 -18.75 -8.80
CA GLY A 93 1.93 -19.80 -8.12
C GLY A 93 2.26 -21.03 -8.98
N SER A 94 1.76 -21.13 -10.21
CA SER A 94 1.93 -22.31 -11.07
C SER A 94 3.10 -22.14 -12.05
N LYS A 95 3.87 -23.20 -12.28
CA LYS A 95 4.92 -23.21 -13.32
C LYS A 95 4.33 -23.38 -14.73
N ASP A 96 3.03 -23.67 -14.84
CA ASP A 96 2.39 -23.97 -16.12
C ASP A 96 1.99 -22.70 -16.89
N HIS A 97 2.71 -22.43 -17.97
CA HIS A 97 2.42 -21.33 -18.89
C HIS A 97 1.12 -21.53 -19.68
N LYS A 98 0.61 -22.77 -19.82
CA LYS A 98 -0.64 -23.03 -20.55
C LYS A 98 -1.85 -22.44 -19.84
N MET A 99 -1.85 -22.48 -18.51
CA MET A 99 -2.94 -21.93 -17.70
C MET A 99 -2.94 -20.38 -17.72
N LEU A 100 -1.78 -19.74 -17.86
CA LEU A 100 -1.70 -18.29 -18.06
C LEU A 100 -2.34 -17.88 -19.40
N ILE A 101 -2.03 -18.62 -20.47
CA ILE A 101 -2.64 -18.44 -21.79
C ILE A 101 -4.15 -18.65 -21.72
N ALA A 102 -4.63 -19.67 -21.00
CA ALA A 102 -6.06 -19.90 -20.78
C ALA A 102 -6.73 -18.71 -20.05
N GLY A 103 -6.04 -18.09 -19.10
CA GLY A 103 -6.51 -16.85 -18.45
C GLY A 103 -6.64 -15.68 -19.42
N LEU A 104 -5.68 -15.50 -20.32
CA LEU A 104 -5.74 -14.48 -21.38
C LEU A 104 -6.88 -14.75 -22.38
N GLN A 105 -7.07 -16.02 -22.78
CA GLN A 105 -8.18 -16.44 -23.63
C GLN A 105 -9.55 -16.23 -22.95
N GLN A 106 -9.63 -16.45 -21.64
CA GLN A 106 -10.83 -16.12 -20.86
C GLN A 106 -11.13 -14.61 -20.96
N LEU A 107 -10.12 -13.75 -20.84
CA LEU A 107 -10.30 -12.30 -20.96
C LEU A 107 -10.77 -11.88 -22.36
N GLN A 108 -10.25 -12.50 -23.43
CA GLN A 108 -10.71 -12.24 -24.80
C GLN A 108 -12.18 -12.63 -25.03
N THR A 109 -12.64 -13.70 -24.38
CA THR A 109 -14.02 -14.21 -24.53
C THR A 109 -15.00 -13.59 -23.54
N THR A 110 -14.53 -12.79 -22.58
CA THR A 110 -15.38 -12.10 -21.61
C THR A 110 -15.88 -10.79 -22.22
N LEU A 111 -17.20 -10.66 -22.34
CA LEU A 111 -17.85 -9.46 -22.85
C LEU A 111 -18.32 -8.58 -21.69
N VAL A 112 -18.04 -7.28 -21.83
CA VAL A 112 -18.59 -6.22 -21.00
C VAL A 112 -19.67 -5.52 -21.81
N GLU A 113 -20.89 -5.55 -21.26
CA GLU A 113 -22.05 -4.89 -21.84
C GLU A 113 -22.40 -3.65 -21.02
N SER A 114 -22.54 -2.52 -21.70
CA SER A 114 -23.00 -1.26 -21.12
C SER A 114 -24.18 -0.72 -21.90
N ASP A 115 -25.22 -0.33 -21.19
CA ASP A 115 -26.31 0.47 -21.73
C ASP A 115 -26.03 1.94 -21.40
N ASP A 116 -25.87 2.77 -22.42
CA ASP A 116 -25.81 4.21 -22.22
C ASP A 116 -27.21 4.74 -21.82
N PRO A 117 -27.30 5.79 -20.99
CA PRO A 117 -28.57 6.49 -20.71
C PRO A 117 -29.29 7.00 -21.96
N THR A 118 -28.58 7.13 -23.08
CA THR A 118 -29.13 7.52 -24.39
C THR A 118 -29.72 6.34 -25.17
N GLY A 119 -29.79 5.14 -24.57
CA GLY A 119 -30.34 3.93 -25.21
C GLY A 119 -29.37 3.19 -26.13
N ARG A 120 -28.07 3.55 -26.14
CA ARG A 120 -27.07 2.81 -26.92
C ARG A 120 -26.60 1.59 -26.15
N PHE A 121 -26.74 0.41 -26.76
CA PHE A 121 -26.14 -0.82 -26.28
C PHE A 121 -24.73 -0.96 -26.86
N THR A 122 -23.75 -1.21 -25.99
CA THR A 122 -22.37 -1.47 -26.37
C THR A 122 -21.89 -2.76 -25.72
N SER A 123 -21.32 -3.65 -26.53
CA SER A 123 -20.70 -4.90 -26.06
C SER A 123 -19.26 -4.96 -26.53
N VAL A 124 -18.31 -5.10 -25.61
CA VAL A 124 -16.88 -5.02 -25.87
C VAL A 124 -16.14 -6.10 -25.08
N GLN A 125 -15.13 -6.71 -25.69
CA GLN A 125 -14.26 -7.67 -25.00
C GLN A 125 -13.37 -6.97 -23.96
N LEU A 126 -12.90 -7.68 -22.93
CA LEU A 126 -11.99 -7.06 -21.94
C LEU A 126 -10.63 -6.71 -22.56
N ILE A 127 -10.09 -7.60 -23.39
CA ILE A 127 -8.84 -7.42 -24.14
C ILE A 127 -9.06 -7.86 -25.59
N GLY A 128 -8.32 -7.27 -26.53
CA GLY A 128 -8.35 -7.63 -27.95
C GLY A 128 -7.38 -8.76 -28.27
N ALA A 129 -6.64 -8.67 -29.38
CA ALA A 129 -5.70 -9.71 -29.76
C ALA A 129 -4.58 -9.89 -28.71
N VAL A 130 -4.13 -11.14 -28.56
CA VAL A 130 -3.07 -11.56 -27.65
C VAL A 130 -2.03 -12.32 -28.45
N HIS A 131 -0.77 -11.93 -28.30
CA HIS A 131 0.38 -12.54 -28.95
C HIS A 131 1.28 -13.16 -27.90
N VAL A 132 1.78 -14.37 -28.15
CA VAL A 132 2.74 -15.05 -27.26
C VAL A 132 3.97 -15.40 -28.07
N LEU A 133 5.03 -14.61 -27.91
CA LEU A 133 6.31 -14.86 -28.54
C LEU A 133 7.17 -15.70 -27.61
N LYS A 134 7.32 -16.99 -27.93
CA LYS A 134 8.17 -17.88 -27.13
C LYS A 134 9.63 -17.41 -27.18
N GLY A 135 10.19 -17.20 -25.99
CA GLY A 135 11.60 -16.87 -25.87
C GLY A 135 12.49 -18.05 -26.24
N SER A 136 13.69 -17.77 -26.76
CA SER A 136 14.73 -18.76 -27.02
C SER A 136 16.03 -18.37 -26.30
N GLY A 137 16.73 -19.37 -25.75
CA GLY A 137 17.97 -19.16 -25.00
C GLY A 137 17.76 -18.27 -23.77
N ARG A 138 18.41 -17.08 -23.77
CA ARG A 138 18.30 -16.08 -22.69
C ARG A 138 17.15 -15.09 -22.89
N ARG A 139 16.46 -15.10 -24.03
CA ARG A 139 15.34 -14.19 -24.28
C ARG A 139 14.10 -14.69 -23.53
N PRO A 140 13.42 -13.85 -22.74
CA PRO A 140 12.18 -14.24 -22.09
C PRO A 140 11.06 -14.43 -23.12
N THR A 141 10.06 -15.23 -22.77
CA THR A 141 8.80 -15.27 -23.52
C THR A 141 8.08 -13.94 -23.33
N LEU A 142 7.66 -13.32 -24.43
CA LEU A 142 6.93 -12.06 -24.42
C LEU A 142 5.44 -12.30 -24.65
N ILE A 143 4.63 -11.49 -23.98
CA ILE A 143 3.18 -11.45 -24.13
C ILE A 143 2.81 -10.07 -24.65
N GLY A 144 2.19 -10.04 -25.82
CA GLY A 144 1.61 -8.86 -26.43
C GLY A 144 0.10 -8.84 -26.22
N TRP A 145 -0.49 -7.69 -25.88
CA TRP A 145 -1.94 -7.54 -25.81
C TRP A 145 -2.38 -6.13 -26.23
N GLU A 146 -3.64 -5.98 -26.59
CA GLU A 146 -4.27 -4.68 -26.82
C GLU A 146 -5.58 -4.55 -26.01
N PHE A 147 -5.98 -3.30 -25.78
CA PHE A 147 -7.34 -2.99 -25.35
C PHE A 147 -8.16 -2.58 -26.58
N PRO A 148 -9.45 -2.98 -26.68
CA PRO A 148 -10.32 -2.54 -27.75
C PRO A 148 -10.36 -1.00 -27.85
N ARG A 149 -10.40 -0.48 -29.09
CA ARG A 149 -10.34 0.98 -29.33
C ARG A 149 -11.39 1.76 -28.55
N SER A 150 -12.60 1.21 -28.40
CA SER A 150 -13.70 1.83 -27.67
C SER A 150 -13.45 1.99 -26.16
N THR A 151 -12.59 1.16 -25.56
CA THR A 151 -12.31 1.17 -24.12
C THR A 151 -10.87 1.57 -23.80
N ARG A 152 -9.97 1.61 -24.79
CA ARG A 152 -8.54 1.91 -24.63
C ARG A 152 -8.30 3.22 -23.89
N ASP A 153 -8.97 4.30 -24.27
CA ASP A 153 -8.75 5.62 -23.67
C ASP A 153 -9.22 5.65 -22.20
N ILE A 154 -10.41 5.11 -21.95
CA ILE A 154 -11.00 5.00 -20.61
C ILE A 154 -10.13 4.12 -19.69
N LEU A 155 -9.49 3.08 -20.24
CA LEU A 155 -8.60 2.20 -19.48
C LEU A 155 -7.21 2.81 -19.29
N SER A 156 -6.64 3.45 -20.31
CA SER A 156 -5.25 3.93 -20.27
C SER A 156 -5.12 5.26 -19.52
N ASN A 157 -6.07 6.17 -19.68
CA ASN A 157 -6.05 7.47 -19.01
C ASN A 157 -7.47 7.93 -18.61
N PRO A 158 -8.07 7.34 -17.57
CA PRO A 158 -9.40 7.73 -17.11
C PRO A 158 -9.42 9.09 -16.41
N ASP A 159 -10.43 9.91 -16.72
CA ASP A 159 -10.69 11.18 -16.01
C ASP A 159 -11.21 10.94 -14.58
N PHE A 160 -12.21 10.07 -14.44
CA PHE A 160 -12.79 9.68 -13.15
C PHE A 160 -12.39 8.26 -12.79
N TYR A 161 -11.50 8.12 -11.81
CA TYR A 161 -10.87 6.85 -11.50
C TYR A 161 -10.73 6.57 -10.01
N THR A 162 -10.47 5.30 -9.74
CA THR A 162 -10.13 4.75 -8.44
C THR A 162 -8.70 4.19 -8.51
N LYS A 163 -7.78 4.67 -7.66
CA LYS A 163 -6.39 4.16 -7.61
C LYS A 163 -6.28 2.81 -6.91
N LEU A 164 -5.99 1.71 -7.57
CA LEU A 164 -5.94 0.40 -6.90
C LEU A 164 -4.49 -0.07 -6.77
N SER A 165 -4.15 -0.67 -5.63
CA SER A 165 -2.85 -1.30 -5.42
C SER A 165 -2.87 -2.75 -5.91
N ILE A 166 -1.91 -3.12 -6.78
CA ILE A 166 -1.72 -4.50 -7.24
C ILE A 166 -1.40 -5.43 -6.06
N TYR A 167 -0.64 -4.94 -5.08
CA TYR A 167 -0.30 -5.69 -3.87
C TYR A 167 -1.55 -6.10 -3.09
N HIS A 168 -2.47 -5.16 -2.81
CA HIS A 168 -3.70 -5.50 -2.11
C HIS A 168 -4.59 -6.42 -2.93
N LEU A 169 -4.77 -6.16 -4.23
CA LEU A 169 -5.61 -7.00 -5.10
C LEU A 169 -5.12 -8.45 -5.21
N THR A 170 -3.81 -8.66 -5.20
CA THR A 170 -3.21 -10.02 -5.27
C THR A 170 -3.23 -10.73 -3.91
N SER A 171 -3.24 -9.99 -2.80
CA SER A 171 -3.36 -10.56 -1.44
C SER A 171 -4.75 -11.14 -1.13
N LEU A 172 -5.80 -10.61 -1.75
CA LEU A 172 -7.20 -11.03 -1.56
C LEU A 172 -7.44 -12.41 -2.17
N LYS A 173 -8.04 -13.35 -1.42
CA LYS A 173 -8.20 -14.76 -1.86
C LYS A 173 -9.58 -15.03 -2.44
N THR A 174 -10.59 -14.23 -2.09
CA THR A 174 -11.97 -14.43 -2.54
C THR A 174 -12.41 -13.45 -3.63
N VAL A 175 -13.29 -13.91 -4.54
CA VAL A 175 -13.95 -13.04 -5.55
C VAL A 175 -14.67 -11.88 -4.89
N ALA A 176 -15.39 -12.19 -3.81
CA ALA A 176 -16.12 -11.20 -3.04
C ALA A 176 -15.18 -10.19 -2.36
N GLY A 177 -14.05 -10.63 -1.81
CA GLY A 177 -13.04 -9.73 -1.23
C GLY A 177 -12.48 -8.76 -2.28
N THR A 178 -12.09 -9.26 -3.46
CA THR A 178 -11.61 -8.41 -4.56
C THR A 178 -12.67 -7.43 -5.06
N ALA A 179 -13.90 -7.90 -5.29
CA ALA A 179 -14.99 -7.03 -5.72
C ALA A 179 -15.34 -5.98 -4.66
N LEU A 180 -15.41 -6.36 -3.39
CA LEU A 180 -15.69 -5.45 -2.28
C LEU A 180 -14.58 -4.41 -2.12
N TYR A 181 -13.31 -4.82 -2.23
CA TYR A 181 -12.17 -3.91 -2.21
C TYR A 181 -12.28 -2.87 -3.32
N GLU A 182 -12.45 -3.30 -4.58
CA GLU A 182 -12.55 -2.39 -5.73
C GLU A 182 -13.70 -1.39 -5.55
N ILE A 183 -14.87 -1.85 -5.09
CA ILE A 183 -16.03 -0.98 -4.84
C ILE A 183 -15.77 -0.04 -3.68
N ALA A 184 -15.30 -0.53 -2.53
CA ALA A 184 -15.08 0.27 -1.34
C ALA A 184 -14.06 1.37 -1.57
N LYS A 185 -12.96 1.06 -2.27
CA LYS A 185 -11.90 2.03 -2.57
C LYS A 185 -12.39 3.22 -3.41
N ARG A 186 -13.43 3.03 -4.24
CA ARG A 186 -14.09 4.13 -4.98
C ARG A 186 -14.76 5.14 -4.04
N TYR A 187 -15.27 4.71 -2.90
CA TYR A 187 -15.99 5.56 -1.94
C TYR A 187 -15.12 6.06 -0.78
N LEU A 188 -13.84 5.70 -0.75
CA LEU A 188 -12.90 6.10 0.30
C LEU A 188 -12.78 7.62 0.44
N THR A 189 -12.82 8.35 -0.67
CA THR A 189 -12.75 9.82 -0.71
C THR A 189 -14.13 10.48 -0.74
N ASN A 190 -15.21 9.70 -0.71
CA ASN A 190 -16.56 10.25 -0.74
C ASN A 190 -16.91 10.89 0.62
N VAL A 191 -17.73 11.94 0.60
CA VAL A 191 -18.17 12.61 1.83
C VAL A 191 -18.96 11.61 2.69
N GLY A 192 -18.46 11.37 3.91
CA GLY A 192 -19.02 10.39 4.84
C GLY A 192 -18.59 8.94 4.62
N GLY A 193 -17.74 8.66 3.62
CA GLY A 193 -17.10 7.35 3.42
C GLY A 193 -18.07 6.19 3.22
N LYS A 194 -19.27 6.42 2.65
CA LYS A 194 -20.28 5.36 2.47
C LYS A 194 -20.41 4.96 1.01
N THR A 195 -20.52 3.65 0.77
CA THR A 195 -20.91 3.12 -0.55
C THR A 195 -22.34 3.54 -0.90
N ALA A 196 -22.76 3.37 -2.15
CA ALA A 196 -24.17 3.44 -2.50
C ALA A 196 -24.98 2.42 -1.68
N ARG A 197 -26.17 2.82 -1.23
CA ARG A 197 -27.14 1.91 -0.61
C ARG A 197 -27.80 1.11 -1.73
N GLN A 198 -27.73 -0.21 -1.64
CA GLN A 198 -28.30 -1.11 -2.65
C GLN A 198 -28.94 -2.33 -1.99
N HIS A 199 -29.94 -2.90 -2.66
CA HIS A 199 -30.58 -4.13 -2.21
C HIS A 199 -29.55 -5.27 -2.09
N TRP A 200 -29.67 -6.15 -1.10
CA TRP A 200 -28.67 -7.20 -0.85
C TRP A 200 -28.47 -8.17 -2.04
N HIS A 201 -29.52 -8.39 -2.85
CA HIS A 201 -29.42 -9.12 -4.13
C HIS A 201 -28.40 -8.50 -5.10
N TRP A 202 -28.38 -7.17 -5.19
CA TRP A 202 -27.41 -6.47 -6.03
C TRP A 202 -25.98 -6.74 -5.55
N TRP A 203 -25.77 -6.71 -4.23
CA TRP A 203 -24.48 -7.05 -3.62
C TRP A 203 -24.11 -8.51 -3.85
N HIS A 204 -25.06 -9.44 -3.73
CA HIS A 204 -24.83 -10.85 -4.01
C HIS A 204 -24.30 -11.06 -5.43
N ASP A 205 -24.98 -10.54 -6.44
CA ASP A 205 -24.56 -10.70 -7.84
C ASP A 205 -23.21 -10.04 -8.10
N THR A 206 -23.01 -8.84 -7.55
CA THR A 206 -21.77 -8.08 -7.74
C THR A 206 -20.57 -8.73 -7.08
N LEU A 207 -20.72 -9.28 -5.86
CA LEU A 207 -19.63 -9.88 -5.11
C LEU A 207 -19.33 -11.33 -5.55
N THR A 208 -20.32 -12.04 -6.08
CA THR A 208 -20.11 -13.41 -6.59
C THR A 208 -19.70 -13.44 -8.06
N GLY A 209 -19.96 -12.36 -8.81
CA GLY A 209 -19.69 -12.29 -10.25
C GLY A 209 -20.62 -13.17 -11.10
N LYS A 210 -21.71 -13.69 -10.50
CA LYS A 210 -22.68 -14.52 -11.21
C LYS A 210 -23.56 -13.65 -12.11
N PRO A 211 -23.96 -14.14 -13.31
CA PRO A 211 -24.82 -13.36 -14.19
C PRO A 211 -26.15 -13.01 -13.52
N VAL A 212 -26.59 -11.77 -13.70
CA VAL A 212 -27.86 -11.27 -13.13
C VAL A 212 -29.03 -12.14 -13.61
N GLY A 213 -29.86 -12.62 -12.69
CA GLY A 213 -31.07 -13.39 -13.00
C GLY A 213 -30.85 -14.89 -13.28
N SER A 214 -29.61 -15.39 -13.26
CA SER A 214 -29.29 -16.80 -13.52
C SER A 214 -29.41 -17.74 -12.31
N VAL A 215 -29.54 -17.20 -11.09
CA VAL A 215 -29.44 -17.99 -9.85
C VAL A 215 -30.54 -17.59 -8.86
N LYS A 216 -31.19 -18.60 -8.26
CA LYS A 216 -32.06 -18.39 -7.10
C LYS A 216 -31.22 -17.86 -5.94
N PHE A 217 -31.56 -16.69 -5.44
CA PHE A 217 -30.80 -16.08 -4.34
C PHE A 217 -30.88 -16.93 -3.06
N PRO A 218 -29.75 -17.13 -2.35
CA PRO A 218 -29.74 -17.81 -1.06
C PRO A 218 -30.40 -16.93 0.00
N GLU A 219 -30.80 -17.49 1.15
CA GLU A 219 -31.23 -16.64 2.26
C GLU A 219 -30.10 -15.71 2.71
N PHE A 220 -30.47 -14.49 3.13
CA PHE A 220 -29.49 -13.46 3.52
C PHE A 220 -28.49 -13.94 4.58
N ARG A 221 -28.91 -14.81 5.51
CA ARG A 221 -28.03 -15.37 6.55
C ARG A 221 -26.86 -16.16 5.95
N TYR A 222 -27.10 -16.97 4.92
CA TYR A 222 -26.06 -17.74 4.25
C TYR A 222 -25.16 -16.84 3.41
N PHE A 223 -25.75 -15.88 2.68
CA PHE A 223 -24.96 -14.87 1.96
C PHE A 223 -24.03 -14.09 2.89
N LYS A 224 -24.53 -13.68 4.07
CA LYS A 224 -23.74 -12.97 5.06
C LYS A 224 -22.60 -13.82 5.61
N ARG A 225 -22.87 -15.08 5.98
CA ARG A 225 -21.89 -16.00 6.55
C ARG A 225 -20.81 -16.39 5.53
N ASP A 226 -21.22 -16.76 4.32
CA ASP A 226 -20.35 -17.44 3.36
C ASP A 226 -19.67 -16.47 2.38
N THR A 227 -20.19 -15.25 2.23
CA THR A 227 -19.67 -14.28 1.24
C THR A 227 -19.32 -12.94 1.86
N LEU A 228 -20.24 -12.30 2.60
CA LEU A 228 -19.97 -10.96 3.14
C LEU A 228 -18.89 -10.97 4.23
N ASN A 229 -19.05 -11.80 5.26
CA ASN A 229 -18.12 -11.81 6.39
C ASN A 229 -16.69 -12.16 5.96
N PRO A 230 -16.43 -13.19 5.13
CA PRO A 230 -15.09 -13.47 4.64
C PRO A 230 -14.52 -12.32 3.80
N ALA A 231 -15.33 -11.70 2.94
CA ALA A 231 -14.88 -10.56 2.13
C ALA A 231 -14.52 -9.34 2.98
N ILE A 232 -15.33 -9.01 3.99
CA ILE A 232 -15.08 -7.92 4.93
C ILE A 232 -13.78 -8.17 5.69
N GLU A 233 -13.58 -9.40 6.18
CA GLU A 233 -12.37 -9.76 6.92
C GLU A 233 -11.11 -9.65 6.04
N GLU A 234 -11.18 -10.09 4.78
CA GLU A 234 -10.07 -9.94 3.84
C GLU A 234 -9.76 -8.47 3.54
N VAL A 235 -10.78 -7.66 3.23
CA VAL A 235 -10.60 -6.24 2.92
C VAL A 235 -10.05 -5.48 4.13
N ASN A 236 -10.48 -5.79 5.35
CA ASN A 236 -10.00 -5.13 6.57
C ASN A 236 -8.51 -5.40 6.90
N ARG A 237 -7.84 -6.31 6.17
CA ARG A 237 -6.40 -6.55 6.27
C ARG A 237 -5.59 -5.72 5.25
N THR A 238 -6.25 -4.91 4.41
CA THR A 238 -5.57 -4.03 3.44
C THR A 238 -5.38 -2.61 4.00
N ASP A 239 -5.05 -1.68 3.11
CA ASP A 239 -5.03 -0.22 3.31
C ASP A 239 -6.38 0.42 3.70
N ILE A 240 -7.50 -0.28 3.58
CA ILE A 240 -8.82 0.24 3.94
C ILE A 240 -9.52 -0.63 4.98
N ARG A 241 -10.47 -0.03 5.70
CA ARG A 241 -11.41 -0.75 6.55
C ARG A 241 -12.84 -0.52 6.08
N VAL A 242 -13.61 -1.60 6.06
CA VAL A 242 -15.02 -1.66 5.70
C VAL A 242 -15.86 -2.18 6.86
N GLU A 243 -16.95 -1.49 7.14
CA GLU A 243 -17.96 -1.89 8.13
C GLU A 243 -19.32 -2.02 7.43
N LEU A 244 -20.01 -3.14 7.67
CA LEU A 244 -21.30 -3.44 7.06
C LEU A 244 -22.45 -2.72 7.80
N LEU A 245 -23.22 -1.92 7.07
CA LEU A 245 -24.44 -1.27 7.53
C LEU A 245 -25.66 -1.94 6.90
N GLU A 246 -26.50 -2.55 7.73
CA GLU A 246 -27.72 -3.24 7.31
C GLU A 246 -28.95 -2.36 7.51
N THR A 247 -29.75 -2.21 6.45
CA THR A 247 -31.08 -1.60 6.53
C THR A 247 -32.13 -2.70 6.56
N LYS A 248 -33.02 -2.66 7.56
CA LYS A 248 -34.08 -3.65 7.76
C LYS A 248 -35.44 -3.05 7.45
N LYS A 249 -36.30 -3.86 6.82
CA LYS A 249 -37.73 -3.58 6.67
C LYS A 249 -38.49 -4.69 7.39
N GLY A 250 -39.00 -4.39 8.58
CA GLY A 250 -39.53 -5.40 9.49
C GLY A 250 -38.41 -6.32 10.01
N ARG A 251 -38.58 -7.64 9.85
CA ARG A 251 -37.59 -8.65 10.29
C ARG A 251 -36.53 -8.96 9.24
N SER A 252 -36.71 -8.50 8.00
CA SER A 252 -35.85 -8.85 6.86
C SER A 252 -34.88 -7.70 6.54
N VAL A 253 -33.65 -8.06 6.21
CA VAL A 253 -32.67 -7.12 5.65
C VAL A 253 -33.01 -6.86 4.19
N THR A 254 -33.11 -5.59 3.79
CA THR A 254 -33.41 -5.19 2.42
C THR A 254 -32.16 -4.67 1.74
N ASP A 255 -31.52 -3.68 2.35
CA ASP A 255 -30.43 -2.93 1.73
C ASP A 255 -29.17 -3.01 2.57
N LEU A 256 -28.04 -3.03 1.86
CA LEU A 256 -26.71 -3.00 2.45
C LEU A 256 -25.98 -1.74 1.99
N GLN A 257 -25.14 -1.24 2.87
CA GLN A 257 -24.20 -0.16 2.63
C GLN A 257 -22.92 -0.47 3.41
N PHE A 258 -21.77 0.01 2.95
CA PHE A 258 -20.51 -0.13 3.69
C PHE A 258 -19.99 1.25 4.07
N LEU A 259 -19.57 1.39 5.32
CA LEU A 259 -18.72 2.50 5.75
C LEU A 259 -17.28 2.13 5.44
N VAL A 260 -16.55 3.04 4.81
CA VAL A 260 -15.19 2.86 4.31
C VAL A 260 -14.31 3.94 4.96
N SER A 261 -13.17 3.52 5.48
CA SER A 261 -12.18 4.41 6.08
C SER A 261 -10.77 3.92 5.76
N PHE A 262 -9.78 4.80 5.87
CA PHE A 262 -8.39 4.38 5.79
C PHE A 262 -8.07 3.46 6.97
N SER A 263 -7.40 2.34 6.68
CA SER A 263 -6.81 1.54 7.73
C SER A 263 -5.64 2.35 8.29
N GLN A 264 -5.72 2.75 9.56
CA GLN A 264 -4.51 3.09 10.29
C GLN A 264 -3.73 1.79 10.43
N GLN A 265 -2.88 1.49 9.45
CA GLN A 265 -1.84 0.50 9.66
C GLN A 265 -1.06 1.00 10.87
N VAL A 266 -1.10 0.24 11.96
CA VAL A 266 -0.11 0.35 13.02
C VAL A 266 1.19 0.19 12.28
N ALA A 267 1.93 1.29 12.11
CA ALA A 267 3.31 1.20 11.66
C ALA A 267 3.94 0.19 12.61
N LEU A 268 4.29 -0.99 12.08
CA LEU A 268 5.25 -1.83 12.76
C LEU A 268 6.46 -0.93 12.89
N GLU A 269 6.71 -0.45 14.12
CA GLU A 269 7.90 0.32 14.43
C GLU A 269 9.08 -0.55 14.02
N LEU A 270 9.62 -0.28 12.83
CA LEU A 270 10.91 -0.81 12.44
C LEU A 270 11.86 -0.37 13.55
N PRO A 271 12.61 -1.29 14.18
CA PRO A 271 13.66 -0.88 15.10
C PRO A 271 14.53 0.13 14.36
N PRO A 272 14.86 1.29 14.98
CA PRO A 272 15.64 2.30 14.31
C PRO A 272 16.90 1.64 13.75
N ALA A 273 17.23 1.95 12.48
CA ALA A 273 18.43 1.45 11.84
C ALA A 273 19.61 1.64 12.82
N PRO A 274 20.47 0.61 13.00
CA PRO A 274 21.58 0.72 13.92
C PRO A 274 22.39 1.97 13.56
N VAL A 275 22.57 2.87 14.53
CA VAL A 275 23.36 4.08 14.36
C VAL A 275 24.79 3.62 14.12
N VAL A 276 25.24 3.64 12.87
CA VAL A 276 26.61 3.31 12.51
C VAL A 276 27.49 4.45 13.03
N ASP A 277 28.42 4.15 13.93
CA ASP A 277 29.43 5.11 14.36
C ASP A 277 30.32 5.47 13.17
N SER A 278 30.18 6.71 12.68
CA SER A 278 30.91 7.23 11.53
C SER A 278 32.42 7.26 11.75
N GLU A 279 32.87 7.48 13.00
CA GLU A 279 34.30 7.49 13.32
C GLU A 279 34.90 6.09 13.20
N LEU A 280 34.16 5.07 13.66
CA LEU A 280 34.58 3.69 13.55
C LEU A 280 34.60 3.22 12.09
N LEU A 281 33.60 3.63 11.30
CA LEU A 281 33.50 3.33 9.87
C LEU A 281 34.73 3.85 9.11
N ASP A 282 35.15 5.09 9.38
CA ASP A 282 36.30 5.70 8.72
C ASP A 282 37.62 5.03 9.09
N ARG A 283 37.79 4.62 10.35
CA ARG A 283 38.97 3.85 10.80
C ARG A 283 39.07 2.47 10.13
N VAL A 284 37.94 1.76 9.99
CA VAL A 284 37.92 0.46 9.29
C VAL A 284 38.24 0.65 7.80
N LYS A 285 37.73 1.71 7.16
CA LYS A 285 38.07 2.05 5.76
C LYS A 285 39.56 2.37 5.59
N ALA A 286 40.18 3.05 6.57
CA ALA A 286 41.62 3.37 6.54
C ALA A 286 42.53 2.12 6.50
N LEU A 287 42.06 0.97 6.99
CA LEU A 287 42.78 -0.31 6.91
C LEU A 287 42.65 -1.01 5.54
N GLY A 288 41.86 -0.46 4.61
CA GLY A 288 41.67 -0.98 3.26
C GLY A 288 40.38 -1.77 3.02
N PHE A 289 39.38 -1.66 3.91
CA PHE A 289 38.04 -2.23 3.68
C PHE A 289 37.19 -1.31 2.80
N THR A 290 36.35 -1.90 1.95
CA THR A 290 35.34 -1.10 1.21
C THR A 290 34.25 -0.63 2.15
N GLU A 291 33.54 0.44 1.79
CA GLU A 291 32.43 0.99 2.60
C GLU A 291 31.38 -0.09 2.93
N ARG A 292 31.00 -0.90 1.94
CA ARG A 292 30.07 -2.02 2.13
C ARG A 292 30.61 -3.08 3.09
N GLN A 293 31.90 -3.42 3.03
CA GLN A 293 32.53 -4.38 3.95
C GLN A 293 32.66 -3.82 5.36
N SER A 294 32.86 -2.51 5.48
CA SER A 294 33.00 -1.82 6.76
C SER A 294 31.66 -1.78 7.49
N ILE A 295 30.58 -1.42 6.79
CA ILE A 295 29.20 -1.46 7.31
C ILE A 295 28.82 -2.89 7.73
N ASP A 296 29.17 -3.90 6.93
CA ASP A 296 28.90 -5.30 7.25
C ASP A 296 29.64 -5.74 8.53
N LEU A 297 30.93 -5.39 8.67
CA LEU A 297 31.72 -5.66 9.88
C LEU A 297 31.15 -4.98 11.14
N LEU A 298 30.76 -3.71 11.03
CA LEU A 298 30.10 -2.94 12.08
C LEU A 298 28.77 -3.55 12.51
N SER A 299 28.03 -4.16 11.58
CA SER A 299 26.75 -4.81 11.88
C SER A 299 26.88 -6.18 12.54
N GLN A 300 28.01 -6.87 12.33
CA GLN A 300 28.24 -8.25 12.78
C GLN A 300 29.02 -8.35 14.10
N HIS A 301 29.68 -7.29 14.53
CA HIS A 301 30.54 -7.28 15.72
C HIS A 301 30.18 -6.13 16.66
N GLU A 302 30.36 -6.33 17.97
CA GLU A 302 30.15 -5.28 18.97
C GLU A 302 31.21 -4.17 18.83
N ASP A 303 30.78 -2.90 18.87
CA ASP A 303 31.66 -1.74 18.64
C ASP A 303 32.91 -1.72 19.54
N ALA A 304 32.78 -2.12 20.81
CA ALA A 304 33.90 -2.15 21.76
C ALA A 304 34.97 -3.19 21.38
N TYR A 305 34.53 -4.34 20.87
CA TYR A 305 35.41 -5.40 20.39
C TYR A 305 36.10 -4.98 19.09
N LEU A 306 35.38 -4.26 18.22
CA LEU A 306 35.94 -3.78 16.96
C LEU A 306 36.99 -2.68 17.20
N ARG A 307 36.74 -1.72 18.12
CA ARG A 307 37.73 -0.70 18.52
C ARG A 307 39.02 -1.31 19.08
N SER A 308 38.90 -2.25 20.01
CA SER A 308 40.08 -2.92 20.59
C SER A 308 40.84 -3.77 19.58
N THR A 309 40.15 -4.31 18.56
CA THR A 309 40.80 -5.03 17.46
C THR A 309 41.54 -4.05 16.55
N LEU A 310 40.94 -2.89 16.24
CA LEU A 310 41.58 -1.82 15.47
C LEU A 310 42.87 -1.34 16.16
N GLU A 311 42.84 -1.06 17.46
CA GLU A 311 44.03 -0.66 18.23
C GLU A 311 45.14 -1.72 18.17
N LEU A 312 44.79 -3.01 18.19
CA LEU A 312 45.76 -4.10 18.07
C LEU A 312 46.42 -4.13 16.68
N VAL A 313 45.64 -3.88 15.62
CA VAL A 313 46.16 -3.81 14.24
C VAL A 313 47.04 -2.58 14.05
N GLU A 314 46.60 -1.41 14.52
CA GLU A 314 47.36 -0.16 14.48
C GLU A 314 48.68 -0.27 15.26
N ALA A 315 48.66 -0.85 16.45
CA ALA A 315 49.87 -1.11 17.24
C ALA A 315 50.85 -2.07 16.51
N ARG A 316 50.33 -3.08 15.82
CA ARG A 316 51.16 -3.99 15.01
C ARG A 316 51.74 -3.32 13.76
N MET A 317 51.02 -2.35 13.19
CA MET A 317 51.51 -1.54 12.08
C MET A 317 52.60 -0.56 12.53
N ALA A 318 52.48 -0.01 13.74
CA ALA A 318 53.46 0.92 14.32
C ALA A 318 54.74 0.21 14.84
N ASP A 319 54.67 -1.09 15.12
CA ASP A 319 55.81 -1.89 15.60
C ASP A 319 56.81 -2.20 14.47
N LEU A 320 57.78 -1.29 14.29
CA LEU A 320 58.87 -1.38 13.31
C LEU A 320 59.88 -2.51 13.60
N SER A 321 59.80 -3.16 14.76
CA SER A 321 60.69 -4.28 15.11
C SER A 321 60.31 -5.58 14.39
N LYS A 322 59.11 -5.64 13.79
CA LYS A 322 58.57 -6.81 13.08
C LYS A 322 58.40 -6.51 11.59
N PRO A 323 58.38 -7.55 10.74
CA PRO A 323 58.11 -7.37 9.31
C PRO A 323 56.81 -6.59 9.07
N ALA A 324 56.83 -5.67 8.10
CA ALA A 324 55.65 -4.87 7.76
C ALA A 324 54.47 -5.78 7.34
N LEU A 325 53.25 -5.42 7.75
CA LEU A 325 52.04 -6.16 7.37
C LEU A 325 51.74 -5.94 5.87
N ALA A 326 51.71 -7.03 5.10
CA ALA A 326 51.36 -6.97 3.67
C ALA A 326 49.90 -6.54 3.41
N SER A 327 48.98 -6.81 4.34
CA SER A 327 47.60 -6.34 4.29
C SER A 327 47.01 -6.19 5.70
N PRO A 328 46.84 -4.95 6.20
CA PRO A 328 46.19 -4.68 7.48
C PRO A 328 44.75 -5.23 7.55
N ALA A 329 43.98 -5.12 6.45
CA ALA A 329 42.63 -5.68 6.36
C ALA A 329 42.59 -7.21 6.47
N ALA A 330 43.56 -7.93 5.90
CA ALA A 330 43.64 -9.38 6.04
C ALA A 330 43.95 -9.78 7.48
N PHE A 331 44.89 -9.07 8.12
CA PHE A 331 45.25 -9.30 9.51
C PHE A 331 44.08 -9.04 10.46
N MET A 332 43.31 -7.97 10.25
CA MET A 332 42.09 -7.69 11.02
C MET A 332 41.03 -8.80 10.86
N ARG A 333 40.81 -9.31 9.64
CA ARG A 333 39.88 -10.44 9.43
C ARG A 333 40.33 -11.69 10.18
N THR A 334 41.62 -11.99 10.20
CA THR A 334 42.17 -13.12 10.97
C THR A 334 42.03 -12.88 12.47
N ALA A 335 42.33 -11.68 12.96
CA ALA A 335 42.19 -11.34 14.38
C ALA A 335 40.75 -11.44 14.89
N LEU A 336 39.77 -11.04 14.07
CA LEU A 336 38.34 -11.19 14.37
C LEU A 336 37.91 -12.67 14.33
N LYS A 337 38.37 -13.43 13.34
CA LYS A 337 38.02 -14.86 13.18
C LYS A 337 38.58 -15.74 14.29
N ASP A 338 39.84 -15.51 14.66
CA ASP A 338 40.57 -16.32 15.64
C ASP A 338 40.54 -15.72 17.05
N ASN A 339 39.76 -14.64 17.22
CA ASN A 339 39.45 -14.01 18.49
C ASN A 339 40.69 -13.66 19.34
N TYR A 340 41.64 -12.96 18.73
CA TYR A 340 42.96 -12.66 19.31
C TYR A 340 42.88 -11.93 20.65
N LEU A 341 41.80 -11.19 20.90
CA LEU A 341 41.60 -10.44 22.13
C LEU A 341 41.05 -11.29 23.28
N SER A 342 40.38 -12.41 23.01
CA SER A 342 39.95 -13.35 24.05
C SER A 342 41.12 -14.05 24.75
N ALA A 343 42.28 -14.17 24.07
CA ALA A 343 43.51 -14.65 24.69
C ALA A 343 44.12 -13.62 25.67
N LYS A 344 43.88 -12.32 25.45
CA LYS A 344 44.32 -11.22 26.33
C LYS A 344 43.39 -10.98 27.53
N GLN A 345 42.14 -11.45 27.45
CA GLN A 345 41.10 -11.17 28.45
C GLN A 345 41.02 -12.18 29.61
N ARG A 346 41.90 -13.19 29.66
CA ARG A 346 42.00 -14.14 30.80
C ARG A 346 42.71 -13.60 32.05
N VAL A 347 43.18 -12.34 32.06
CA VAL A 347 43.97 -11.81 33.20
C VAL A 347 43.25 -10.75 34.04
N LYS A 348 42.04 -10.28 33.70
CA LYS A 348 41.32 -9.32 34.58
C LYS A 348 39.80 -9.50 34.59
N THR A 349 39.32 -10.33 35.50
CA THR A 349 37.99 -10.28 36.17
C THR A 349 38.06 -9.17 37.25
N ASP A 350 37.07 -8.39 37.69
CA ASP A 350 35.58 -8.27 37.70
C ASP A 350 35.27 -6.81 38.17
N PRO A 351 34.03 -6.31 38.50
CA PRO A 351 32.62 -6.65 38.18
C PRO A 351 31.77 -5.41 37.70
N PRO A 352 30.44 -5.54 37.47
CA PRO A 352 29.61 -4.63 36.64
C PRO A 352 28.52 -3.83 37.39
N VAL A 353 28.13 -2.63 36.91
CA VAL A 353 26.79 -1.98 37.12
C VAL A 353 26.57 -0.80 36.12
N PRO A 354 25.37 -0.17 35.96
CA PRO A 354 24.13 -0.57 35.26
C PRO A 354 23.75 0.32 34.02
N LYS A 355 22.71 -0.13 33.30
CA LYS A 355 22.01 0.47 32.14
C LYS A 355 21.50 1.92 32.34
N PRO A 356 21.51 2.79 31.31
CA PRO A 356 20.71 4.02 31.30
C PRO A 356 19.36 3.87 30.59
N LYS A 357 18.40 4.65 31.08
CA LYS A 357 17.00 4.76 30.67
C LYS A 357 16.86 5.49 29.32
N LYS A 358 15.87 5.07 28.53
CA LYS A 358 15.43 5.70 27.29
C LYS A 358 14.67 7.00 27.57
N THR A 359 15.11 8.10 26.99
CA THR A 359 14.29 9.29 26.72
C THR A 359 14.37 9.57 25.22
N ALA A 360 13.27 9.31 24.51
CA ALA A 360 13.11 9.65 23.11
C ALA A 360 12.49 11.05 23.01
N SER A 361 13.27 12.04 22.63
CA SER A 361 12.77 13.35 22.20
C SER A 361 12.85 13.42 20.67
N SER A 362 11.69 13.34 20.01
CA SER A 362 11.54 13.72 18.61
C SER A 362 11.84 15.22 18.48
N ILE A 363 12.86 15.56 17.71
CA ILE A 363 13.19 16.95 17.37
C ILE A 363 12.18 17.39 16.31
N LYS A 364 11.10 18.06 16.74
CA LYS A 364 10.24 18.85 15.84
C LYS A 364 11.00 20.11 15.43
N SER A 365 10.84 20.55 14.18
CA SER A 365 11.49 21.77 13.70
C SER A 365 10.98 23.00 14.47
N ALA A 366 11.81 24.03 14.61
CA ALA A 366 11.44 25.25 15.33
C ALA A 366 10.20 25.95 14.74
N ALA A 367 9.98 25.80 13.43
CA ALA A 367 8.80 26.31 12.72
C ALA A 367 7.52 25.56 13.09
N GLU A 368 7.54 24.22 13.14
CA GLU A 368 6.39 23.40 13.53
C GLU A 368 6.01 23.60 15.01
N ILE A 369 6.98 23.83 15.88
CA ILE A 369 6.74 24.13 17.30
C ILE A 369 6.05 25.50 17.45
N ALA A 370 6.43 26.49 16.63
CA ALA A 370 5.82 27.82 16.65
C ALA A 370 4.37 27.77 16.13
N GLU A 371 4.13 27.07 15.02
CA GLU A 371 2.79 26.90 14.44
C GLU A 371 1.84 26.09 15.35
N ASP A 372 2.33 25.02 15.98
CA ASP A 372 1.53 24.24 16.94
C ASP A 372 1.15 25.09 18.17
N LYS A 373 2.08 25.92 18.66
CA LYS A 373 1.81 26.86 19.76
C LYS A 373 0.77 27.90 19.38
N GLU A 374 0.90 28.54 18.22
CA GLU A 374 -0.06 29.54 17.74
C GLU A 374 -1.45 28.92 17.52
N ARG A 375 -1.51 27.70 16.96
CA ARG A 375 -2.76 26.95 16.78
C ARG A 375 -3.40 26.61 18.11
N SER A 376 -2.64 26.17 19.10
CA SER A 376 -3.15 25.88 20.44
C SER A 376 -3.69 27.13 21.16
N ALA A 377 -2.96 28.25 21.07
CA ALA A 377 -3.36 29.53 21.66
C ALA A 377 -4.66 30.06 21.03
N ARG A 378 -4.83 29.93 19.71
CA ARG A 378 -6.09 30.28 19.02
C ARG A 378 -7.28 29.46 19.51
N LEU A 379 -7.09 28.16 19.73
CA LEU A 379 -8.15 27.28 20.23
C LEU A 379 -8.53 27.59 21.67
N ASP A 380 -7.55 27.90 22.52
CA ASP A 380 -7.81 28.28 23.89
C ASP A 380 -8.52 29.64 24.00
N ALA A 381 -8.17 30.62 23.16
CA ALA A 381 -8.89 31.89 23.07
C ALA A 381 -10.35 31.70 22.59
N ALA A 382 -10.56 30.86 21.58
CA ALA A 382 -11.88 30.49 21.08
C ALA A 382 -12.77 29.85 22.16
N MET A 383 -12.22 28.90 22.93
CA MET A 383 -12.96 28.25 24.01
C MET A 383 -13.22 29.18 25.19
N ALA A 384 -12.29 30.10 25.50
CA ALA A 384 -12.47 31.10 26.53
C ALA A 384 -13.60 32.08 26.18
N SER A 385 -13.66 32.55 24.93
CA SER A 385 -14.74 33.41 24.42
C SER A 385 -16.10 32.70 24.52
N PHE A 386 -16.19 31.45 24.06
CA PHE A 386 -17.40 30.64 24.17
C PHE A 386 -17.85 30.46 25.63
N ASN A 387 -16.92 30.15 26.54
CA ASN A 387 -17.24 29.95 27.96
C ASN A 387 -17.67 31.25 28.67
N ALA A 388 -17.31 32.42 28.15
CA ALA A 388 -17.70 33.72 28.68
C ALA A 388 -19.10 34.17 28.23
N MET A 389 -19.68 33.53 27.22
CA MET A 389 -21.04 33.81 26.72
C MET A 389 -22.13 33.34 27.68
N THR A 390 -23.34 33.88 27.50
CA THR A 390 -24.51 33.45 28.27
C THR A 390 -24.92 32.02 27.90
N ALA A 391 -25.64 31.33 28.79
CA ALA A 391 -26.08 29.95 28.56
C ALA A 391 -27.02 29.82 27.33
N GLU A 392 -27.77 30.86 27.00
CA GLU A 392 -28.66 30.91 25.84
C GLU A 392 -27.87 30.97 24.53
N GLU A 393 -26.89 31.87 24.44
CA GLU A 393 -26.00 32.00 23.29
C GLU A 393 -25.14 30.75 23.07
N GLN A 394 -24.62 30.16 24.17
CA GLN A 394 -23.88 28.91 24.10
C GLN A 394 -24.72 27.76 23.52
N ASN A 395 -25.99 27.67 23.91
CA ASN A 395 -26.89 26.63 23.42
C ASN A 395 -27.24 26.82 21.94
N GLU A 396 -27.40 28.06 21.48
CA GLU A 396 -27.64 28.36 20.08
C GLU A 396 -26.43 28.00 19.20
N LEU A 397 -25.22 28.40 19.63
CA LEU A 397 -23.98 28.05 18.93
C LEU A 397 -23.75 26.54 18.87
N LEU A 398 -24.06 25.82 19.94
CA LEU A 398 -23.99 24.37 19.95
C LEU A 398 -25.03 23.71 19.07
N ALA A 399 -26.24 24.28 18.97
CA ALA A 399 -27.26 23.78 18.05
C ALA A 399 -26.80 23.92 16.59
N GLN A 400 -26.22 25.08 16.24
CA GLN A 400 -25.65 25.34 14.91
C GLN A 400 -24.45 24.41 14.62
N PHE A 401 -23.54 24.25 15.59
CA PHE A 401 -22.41 23.33 15.49
C PHE A 401 -22.86 21.88 15.31
N HIS A 402 -23.83 21.41 16.09
CA HIS A 402 -24.33 20.04 16.01
C HIS A 402 -25.17 19.77 14.75
N ALA A 403 -25.73 20.80 14.11
CA ALA A 403 -26.37 20.68 12.80
C ALA A 403 -25.33 20.40 11.70
N LEU A 404 -24.17 21.06 11.75
CA LEU A 404 -23.07 20.88 10.80
C LEU A 404 -22.23 19.63 11.11
N PHE A 405 -22.08 19.28 12.39
CA PHE A 405 -21.29 18.14 12.86
C PHE A 405 -22.12 17.20 13.76
N PRO A 406 -23.05 16.40 13.20
CA PRO A 406 -23.91 15.53 13.99
C PRO A 406 -23.17 14.50 14.86
N MET A 407 -21.95 14.10 14.46
CA MET A 407 -21.11 13.19 15.26
C MET A 407 -20.51 13.87 16.50
N ALA A 408 -20.39 15.19 16.52
CA ALA A 408 -19.85 15.92 17.66
C ALA A 408 -20.79 15.92 18.88
N LYS A 409 -22.07 15.55 18.70
CA LYS A 409 -23.00 15.24 19.80
C LYS A 409 -22.50 14.13 20.73
N ARG A 410 -21.57 13.28 20.26
CA ARG A 410 -20.96 12.18 21.03
C ARG A 410 -19.70 12.62 21.77
N TYR A 411 -19.17 13.82 21.51
CA TYR A 411 -18.01 14.31 22.22
C TYR A 411 -18.43 14.83 23.60
N ARG A 412 -17.63 14.54 24.62
CA ARG A 412 -17.77 15.22 25.91
C ARG A 412 -17.37 16.67 25.70
N ARG A 413 -18.16 17.62 26.24
CA ARG A 413 -17.86 19.07 26.16
C ARG A 413 -16.44 19.40 26.66
N ASP A 414 -15.95 18.71 27.68
CA ASP A 414 -14.60 18.93 28.22
C ASP A 414 -13.51 18.08 27.53
N GLY A 415 -13.87 17.31 26.51
CA GLY A 415 -12.96 16.40 25.82
C GLY A 415 -12.10 17.10 24.78
N THR A 416 -10.85 16.66 24.65
CA THR A 416 -9.92 17.11 23.58
C THR A 416 -10.54 17.08 22.18
N PRO A 417 -11.34 16.05 21.78
CA PRO A 417 -11.99 16.03 20.47
C PRO A 417 -13.04 17.13 20.29
N PHE A 418 -13.76 17.50 21.34
CA PHE A 418 -14.70 18.62 21.30
C PHE A 418 -13.94 19.94 21.19
N ARG A 419 -12.95 20.14 22.05
CA ARG A 419 -12.14 21.36 22.11
C ARG A 419 -11.44 21.67 20.78
N SER A 420 -10.92 20.64 20.10
CA SER A 420 -10.27 20.80 18.79
C SER A 420 -11.26 21.08 17.66
N THR A 421 -12.37 20.33 17.58
CA THR A 421 -13.33 20.45 16.48
C THR A 421 -14.22 21.69 16.61
N PHE A 422 -14.75 21.94 17.81
CA PHE A 422 -15.54 23.13 18.11
C PHE A 422 -14.68 24.39 18.06
N GLY A 423 -13.50 24.38 18.69
CA GLY A 423 -12.58 25.53 18.70
C GLY A 423 -12.14 25.95 17.30
N GLN A 424 -11.84 25.00 16.41
CA GLN A 424 -11.48 25.31 15.01
C GLN A 424 -12.66 25.86 14.21
N TRP A 425 -13.86 25.35 14.44
CA TRP A 425 -15.08 25.84 13.78
C TRP A 425 -15.41 27.25 14.25
N TYR A 426 -15.39 27.47 15.57
CA TYR A 426 -15.70 28.75 16.20
C TYR A 426 -14.66 29.83 15.84
N SER A 427 -13.36 29.51 15.88
CA SER A 427 -12.30 30.48 15.52
C SER A 427 -12.34 30.93 14.05
N ARG A 428 -12.96 30.15 13.15
CA ARG A 428 -13.14 30.52 11.74
C ARG A 428 -14.35 31.41 11.52
N ARG A 429 -15.32 31.37 12.43
CA ARG A 429 -16.53 32.19 12.39
C ARG A 429 -16.22 33.64 12.76
N ASP A 430 -15.43 33.85 13.81
CA ASP A 430 -15.03 35.20 14.25
C ASP A 430 -14.17 35.93 13.19
N VAL A 431 -13.46 35.20 12.31
CA VAL A 431 -12.68 35.79 11.21
C VAL A 431 -13.58 36.34 10.10
N ALA A 432 -14.78 35.78 9.91
CA ALA A 432 -15.73 36.29 8.91
C ALA A 432 -16.38 37.61 9.36
N ASP A 433 -16.65 37.78 10.67
CA ASP A 433 -17.21 39.03 11.21
C ASP A 433 -16.14 40.14 11.34
N ALA A 434 -14.85 39.79 11.48
CA ALA A 434 -13.76 40.76 11.52
C ALA A 434 -13.43 41.40 10.15
N GLN A 435 -13.85 40.81 9.03
CA GLN A 435 -13.64 41.37 7.68
C GLN A 435 -14.72 42.38 7.26
N THR A 436 -15.75 42.62 8.07
CA THR A 436 -16.82 43.61 7.77
C THR A 436 -16.62 44.95 8.50
N SER A 437 -15.46 45.20 9.12
CA SER A 437 -15.15 46.46 9.81
C SER A 437 -13.91 47.21 9.30
N LEU A 438 -13.38 46.83 8.14
CA LEU A 438 -12.36 47.62 7.44
C LEU A 438 -12.73 47.69 5.95
N VAL A 439 -13.13 48.91 5.56
CA VAL A 439 -13.60 49.42 4.25
C VAL A 439 -15.11 49.35 4.02
#